data_AF-A0A6G1FSB7-F1
#
_entry.id   AF-A0A6G1FSB7-F1
#
_cell.length_a   1.000
_cell.length_b   1.000
_cell.length_c   1.000
_cell.angle_alpha   90.00
_cell.angle_beta   90.00
_cell.angle_gamma   90.00
#
_symmetry.space_group_name_H-M   'P 1'
#
loop_
_entity.id
_entity.type
_entity.pdbx_description
1 polymer ?
#
loop_
_entity_poly.entity_id
_entity_poly.type
_entity_poly.pdbx_seq_one_letter_code
_entity_poly.pdbx_strand_id
1 'polypeptide(L)'
;MPPDRSSFKALNTPQESVPQWMGSFDLSAAPNTDLWRKPPCRDTSTAPILYTSLRHRFTSAEVTVSADLEFEWDQAGLVIFAGAPPGREERPGGVETVIVPSIPATERDVSSLVSAISIDSDSPSPLSTSGTPPPRTPDSMNSATLQIDQLVDHVQAPPPYPHAVPASKWIKLSLELSSNAPHATAVVATPDGADWSATTLPGQGRFENGPAFPDSTRPAMSATPARLGDALWLWYQPLPAPAGPRPGEWVKLREVTWFFFGVEDKVIRVGVYASRPAS
;
A
#
# COMPACT_ATOMS: atom_id res chain seq x y z
N MET A 1 -6.65 -28.03 -0.25
CA MET A 1 -8.03 -27.56 -0.47
C MET A 1 -7.97 -26.05 -0.61
N PRO A 2 -8.54 -25.45 -1.67
CA PRO A 2 -8.57 -23.99 -1.80
C PRO A 2 -9.35 -23.38 -0.63
N PRO A 3 -9.02 -22.14 -0.22
CA PRO A 3 -9.68 -21.49 0.90
C PRO A 3 -11.18 -21.26 0.61
N ASP A 4 -12.00 -21.35 1.65
CA ASP A 4 -13.45 -21.14 1.55
C ASP A 4 -13.79 -19.67 1.22
N ARG A 5 -14.79 -19.43 0.36
CA ARG A 5 -15.23 -18.08 -0.04
C ARG A 5 -15.55 -17.16 1.14
N SER A 6 -16.05 -17.72 2.25
CA SER A 6 -16.40 -16.98 3.47
C SER A 6 -15.19 -16.35 4.16
N SER A 7 -13.98 -16.80 3.82
CA SER A 7 -12.73 -16.21 4.30
C SER A 7 -12.32 -14.97 3.51
N PHE A 8 -13.01 -14.64 2.41
CA PHE A 8 -12.70 -13.50 1.56
C PHE A 8 -13.72 -12.36 1.72
N LYS A 9 -13.20 -11.15 1.63
CA LYS A 9 -13.96 -9.90 1.58
C LYS A 9 -13.76 -9.26 0.21
N ALA A 10 -14.84 -8.73 -0.34
CA ALA A 10 -14.80 -7.91 -1.53
C ALA A 10 -14.56 -6.43 -1.15
N LEU A 11 -13.82 -5.73 -2.00
CA LEU A 11 -13.67 -4.27 -2.00
C LEU A 11 -13.87 -3.80 -3.43
N ASN A 12 -14.67 -2.72 -3.60
CA ASN A 12 -15.05 -2.16 -4.90
C ASN A 12 -15.70 -3.15 -5.88
N THR A 13 -16.27 -4.24 -5.36
CA THR A 13 -17.10 -5.20 -6.09
C THR A 13 -18.14 -5.78 -5.12
N PRO A 14 -19.33 -6.19 -5.58
CA PRO A 14 -20.34 -6.76 -4.69
C PRO A 14 -19.81 -8.03 -3.99
N GLN A 15 -20.10 -8.22 -2.70
CA GLN A 15 -19.69 -9.45 -1.98
C GLN A 15 -20.26 -10.73 -2.63
N GLU A 16 -21.36 -10.61 -3.35
CA GLU A 16 -22.00 -11.70 -4.10
C GLU A 16 -21.17 -12.17 -5.28
N SER A 17 -20.28 -11.32 -5.81
CA SER A 17 -19.35 -11.64 -6.90
C SER A 17 -18.16 -12.48 -6.43
N VAL A 18 -17.96 -12.64 -5.11
CA VAL A 18 -16.93 -13.53 -4.58
C VAL A 18 -17.23 -14.98 -5.04
N PRO A 19 -16.32 -15.60 -5.79
CA PRO A 19 -16.53 -16.94 -6.35
C PRO A 19 -16.77 -17.99 -5.27
N GLN A 20 -17.56 -19.02 -5.60
CA GLN A 20 -17.74 -20.17 -4.70
C GLN A 20 -16.46 -20.99 -4.53
N TRP A 21 -15.68 -21.08 -5.60
CA TRP A 21 -14.42 -21.81 -5.63
C TRP A 21 -13.25 -20.83 -5.81
N MET A 22 -12.39 -20.74 -4.80
CA MET A 22 -11.23 -19.84 -4.82
C MET A 22 -9.97 -20.47 -5.42
N GLY A 23 -10.09 -21.61 -6.10
CA GLY A 23 -8.96 -22.27 -6.77
C GLY A 23 -8.63 -21.68 -8.13
N SER A 24 -9.64 -21.25 -8.89
CA SER A 24 -9.52 -20.46 -10.11
C SER A 24 -10.86 -19.77 -10.39
N PHE A 25 -10.81 -18.52 -10.82
CA PHE A 25 -11.99 -17.70 -11.08
C PHE A 25 -11.63 -16.48 -11.93
N ASP A 26 -12.65 -15.83 -12.47
CA ASP A 26 -12.52 -14.57 -13.20
C ASP A 26 -12.85 -13.37 -12.31
N LEU A 27 -12.09 -12.29 -12.47
CA LEU A 27 -12.32 -11.01 -11.82
C LEU A 27 -12.28 -9.91 -12.87
N SER A 28 -13.42 -9.25 -13.09
CA SER A 28 -13.55 -8.20 -14.11
C SER A 28 -13.42 -6.82 -13.51
N ALA A 29 -12.69 -5.93 -14.20
CA ALA A 29 -12.55 -4.53 -13.84
C ALA A 29 -13.34 -3.64 -14.80
N ALA A 30 -14.15 -2.73 -14.24
CA ALA A 30 -14.82 -1.70 -15.04
C ALA A 30 -13.80 -0.63 -15.52
N PRO A 31 -14.10 0.13 -16.58
CA PRO A 31 -13.28 1.26 -17.00
C PRO A 31 -13.07 2.28 -15.87
N ASN A 32 -11.93 2.98 -15.91
CA ASN A 32 -11.51 3.98 -14.91
C ASN A 32 -11.32 3.43 -13.48
N THR A 33 -10.93 2.16 -13.37
CA THR A 33 -10.59 1.54 -12.08
C THR A 33 -9.09 1.47 -11.89
N ASP A 34 -8.61 1.78 -10.68
CA ASP A 34 -7.18 1.76 -10.35
C ASP A 34 -6.94 1.57 -8.84
N LEU A 35 -5.73 1.15 -8.50
CA LEU A 35 -5.17 1.15 -7.15
C LEU A 35 -3.81 1.86 -7.20
N TRP A 36 -3.78 3.11 -6.74
CA TRP A 36 -2.59 3.96 -6.80
C TRP A 36 -2.55 4.96 -5.64
N ARG A 37 -1.35 5.36 -5.22
CA ARG A 37 -1.16 6.43 -4.22
C ARG A 37 -0.35 7.57 -4.79
N LYS A 38 -0.94 8.77 -4.85
CA LYS A 38 -0.23 10.01 -5.18
C LYS A 38 0.30 10.65 -3.90
N PRO A 39 1.54 11.18 -3.90
CA PRO A 39 2.06 11.96 -2.79
C PRO A 39 1.12 13.13 -2.40
N PRO A 40 1.04 13.49 -1.10
CA PRO A 40 1.60 12.77 0.03
C PRO A 40 0.82 11.47 0.32
N CYS A 41 -0.50 11.52 0.55
CA CYS A 41 -1.27 10.32 0.94
C CYS A 41 -2.61 10.18 0.19
N ARG A 42 -2.68 10.54 -1.09
CA ARG A 42 -3.94 10.49 -1.84
C ARG A 42 -4.09 9.17 -2.58
N ASP A 43 -4.95 8.30 -2.05
CA ASP A 43 -5.27 7.02 -2.65
C ASP A 43 -6.35 7.14 -3.74
N THR A 44 -6.11 6.53 -4.89
CA THR A 44 -7.14 6.01 -5.79
C THR A 44 -7.31 4.53 -5.44
N SER A 45 -8.51 4.12 -5.00
CA SER A 45 -8.83 2.74 -4.64
C SER A 45 -10.20 2.39 -5.18
N THR A 46 -10.28 2.19 -6.50
CA THR A 46 -11.52 1.86 -7.22
C THR A 46 -11.46 0.49 -7.89
N ALA A 47 -10.27 -0.13 -7.96
CA ALA A 47 -10.07 -1.49 -8.46
C ALA A 47 -10.86 -2.53 -7.62
N PRO A 48 -11.57 -3.47 -8.26
CA PRO A 48 -12.17 -4.62 -7.58
C PRO A 48 -11.06 -5.50 -6.97
N ILE A 49 -11.20 -5.81 -5.68
CA ILE A 49 -10.23 -6.58 -4.91
C ILE A 49 -10.96 -7.64 -4.08
N LEU A 50 -10.47 -8.88 -4.13
CA LEU A 50 -10.89 -9.97 -3.24
C LEU A 50 -9.74 -10.31 -2.30
N TYR A 51 -9.91 -10.10 -1.00
CA TYR A 51 -8.83 -10.30 -0.03
C TYR A 51 -9.26 -11.07 1.21
N THR A 52 -8.29 -11.74 1.84
CA THR A 52 -8.46 -12.42 3.11
C THR A 52 -7.54 -11.81 4.18
N SER A 53 -7.89 -12.02 5.45
CA SER A 53 -7.08 -11.61 6.59
C SER A 53 -6.31 -12.81 7.10
N LEU A 54 -5.01 -12.65 7.34
CA LEU A 54 -4.20 -13.77 7.76
C LEU A 54 -4.41 -14.09 9.24
N ARG A 55 -4.48 -15.38 9.56
CA ARG A 55 -4.52 -15.88 10.95
C ARG A 55 -3.13 -16.14 11.53
N HIS A 56 -2.14 -16.24 10.64
CA HIS A 56 -0.75 -16.54 10.95
C HIS A 56 0.14 -15.50 10.29
N ARG A 57 1.39 -15.43 10.75
CA ARG A 57 2.42 -14.61 10.12
C ARG A 57 2.50 -14.92 8.63
N PHE A 58 2.45 -13.87 7.81
CA PHE A 58 2.65 -13.98 6.36
C PHE A 58 4.02 -14.60 6.06
N THR A 59 4.04 -15.65 5.24
CA THR A 59 5.27 -16.31 4.78
C THR A 59 5.44 -16.10 3.29
N SER A 60 4.46 -16.52 2.51
CA SER A 60 4.38 -16.24 1.07
C SER A 60 2.93 -16.31 0.62
N ALA A 61 2.67 -15.84 -0.59
CA ALA A 61 1.46 -16.13 -1.34
C ALA A 61 1.82 -16.36 -2.80
N GLU A 62 0.98 -17.07 -3.53
CA GLU A 62 1.18 -17.33 -4.95
C GLU A 62 -0.13 -17.11 -5.70
N VAL A 63 -0.04 -16.51 -6.88
CA VAL A 63 -1.15 -16.42 -7.83
C VAL A 63 -0.63 -16.72 -9.23
N THR A 64 -1.44 -17.38 -10.04
CA THR A 64 -1.26 -17.40 -11.49
C THR A 64 -2.34 -16.53 -12.10
N VAL A 65 -1.93 -15.54 -12.89
CA VAL A 65 -2.82 -14.58 -13.53
C VAL A 65 -2.70 -14.71 -15.04
N SER A 66 -3.85 -14.66 -15.72
CA SER A 66 -3.95 -14.45 -17.15
C SER A 66 -5.03 -13.40 -17.38
N ALA A 67 -4.78 -12.44 -18.29
CA ALA A 67 -5.65 -11.29 -18.46
C ALA A 67 -5.81 -10.89 -19.93
N ASP A 68 -6.99 -10.41 -20.29
CA ASP A 68 -7.26 -9.74 -21.56
C ASP A 68 -6.81 -8.28 -21.43
N LEU A 69 -5.52 -8.03 -21.71
CA LEU A 69 -4.92 -6.70 -21.63
C LEU A 69 -5.21 -5.89 -22.90
N GLU A 70 -6.26 -5.08 -22.87
CA GLU A 70 -6.75 -4.34 -24.04
C GLU A 70 -6.36 -2.87 -24.02
N PHE A 71 -6.20 -2.26 -22.85
CA PHE A 71 -5.90 -0.84 -22.73
C PHE A 71 -4.61 -0.62 -21.95
N GLU A 72 -3.90 0.44 -22.33
CA GLU A 72 -2.68 0.84 -21.62
C GLU A 72 -2.98 0.96 -20.12
N TRP A 73 -2.11 0.39 -19.31
CA TRP A 73 -2.24 0.26 -17.85
C TRP A 73 -3.31 -0.73 -17.36
N ASP A 74 -3.93 -1.56 -18.21
CA ASP A 74 -4.72 -2.72 -17.74
C ASP A 74 -3.84 -3.60 -16.84
N GLN A 75 -4.39 -4.04 -15.69
CA GLN A 75 -3.62 -4.79 -14.68
C GLN A 75 -4.44 -5.90 -14.05
N ALA A 76 -3.76 -6.99 -13.70
CA ALA A 76 -4.30 -8.00 -12.81
C ALA A 76 -3.16 -8.66 -12.00
N GLY A 77 -3.43 -9.03 -10.75
CA GLY A 77 -2.40 -9.64 -9.92
C GLY A 77 -2.77 -9.77 -8.45
N LEU A 78 -1.74 -9.79 -7.61
CA LEU A 78 -1.86 -9.94 -6.16
C LEU A 78 -1.56 -8.61 -5.46
N VAL A 79 -2.26 -8.34 -4.37
CA VAL A 79 -2.03 -7.20 -3.49
C VAL A 79 -1.88 -7.65 -2.02
N ILE A 80 -0.93 -7.05 -1.30
CA ILE A 80 -0.76 -7.20 0.14
C ILE A 80 -0.98 -5.84 0.80
N PHE A 81 -1.89 -5.78 1.77
CA PHE A 81 -2.09 -4.63 2.63
C PHE A 81 -1.47 -4.89 4.00
N ALA A 82 -0.68 -3.94 4.47
CA ALA A 82 -0.22 -3.82 5.84
C ALA A 82 -1.06 -2.75 6.55
N GLY A 83 -2.20 -3.18 7.10
CA GLY A 83 -3.25 -2.30 7.62
C GLY A 83 -4.58 -2.45 6.87
N ALA A 84 -5.49 -1.51 7.09
CA ALA A 84 -6.77 -1.46 6.38
C ALA A 84 -6.54 -1.13 4.89
N PRO A 85 -7.22 -1.80 3.94
CA PRO A 85 -7.18 -1.41 2.54
C PRO A 85 -7.69 0.04 2.37
N PRO A 86 -7.09 0.83 1.46
CA PRO A 86 -7.50 2.21 1.23
C PRO A 86 -8.96 2.27 0.74
N GLY A 87 -9.68 3.31 1.15
CA GLY A 87 -11.13 3.45 0.91
C GLY A 87 -12.02 2.75 1.96
N ARG A 88 -11.42 2.05 2.93
CA ARG A 88 -12.13 1.48 4.08
C ARG A 88 -11.65 2.14 5.39
N GLU A 89 -12.47 3.01 5.96
CA GLU A 89 -12.28 3.46 7.34
C GLU A 89 -12.58 2.30 8.29
N GLU A 90 -11.58 1.76 8.98
CA GLU A 90 -11.82 0.98 10.20
C GLU A 90 -12.02 1.98 11.34
N ARG A 91 -13.26 2.21 11.77
CA ARG A 91 -13.51 2.93 13.03
C ARG A 91 -12.83 2.15 14.15
N PRO A 92 -11.90 2.77 14.92
CA PRO A 92 -11.44 2.17 16.15
C PRO A 92 -12.62 2.20 17.14
N GLY A 93 -13.08 1.02 17.56
CA GLY A 93 -14.12 0.77 18.57
C GLY A 93 -15.00 1.95 19.01
N GLY A 94 -16.24 2.01 18.52
CA GLY A 94 -17.24 2.97 18.98
C GLY A 94 -18.65 2.46 18.70
N VAL A 95 -19.42 2.29 19.78
CA VAL A 95 -20.81 1.80 19.86
C VAL A 95 -21.69 2.41 18.76
N GLU A 96 -22.43 1.57 18.04
CA GLU A 96 -23.48 2.00 17.11
C GLU A 96 -24.63 2.64 17.89
N THR A 97 -24.68 3.97 17.93
CA THR A 97 -25.93 4.68 18.21
C THR A 97 -26.67 4.85 16.88
N VAL A 98 -27.70 4.02 16.69
CA VAL A 98 -28.67 4.14 15.60
C VAL A 98 -29.39 5.49 15.73
N ILE A 99 -29.13 6.41 14.81
CA ILE A 99 -29.91 7.65 14.68
C ILE A 99 -31.01 7.40 13.64
N VAL A 100 -32.24 7.36 14.11
CA VAL A 100 -33.46 7.37 13.28
C VAL A 100 -33.65 8.78 12.72
N PRO A 101 -33.87 8.99 11.41
CA PRO A 101 -34.07 10.33 10.87
C PRO A 101 -35.51 10.81 11.09
N SER A 102 -35.66 11.96 11.73
CA SER A 102 -36.94 12.68 11.88
C SER A 102 -37.06 13.80 10.85
N ILE A 103 -38.24 13.89 10.23
CA ILE A 103 -38.70 14.80 9.16
C ILE A 103 -38.60 16.28 9.61
N PRO A 104 -38.35 17.26 8.71
CA PRO A 104 -38.17 18.66 9.10
C PRO A 104 -39.53 19.37 9.27
N ALA A 105 -39.64 20.17 10.32
CA ALA A 105 -40.65 21.21 10.44
C ALA A 105 -40.00 22.53 10.87
N THR A 106 -40.40 23.57 10.17
CA THR A 106 -40.00 24.97 10.19
C THR A 106 -40.16 25.70 11.54
N GLU A 107 -39.28 26.68 11.74
CA GLU A 107 -39.38 27.91 12.56
C GLU A 107 -39.80 27.81 14.04
N ARG A 108 -38.91 28.21 14.96
CA ARG A 108 -39.04 29.44 15.79
C ARG A 108 -37.91 29.58 16.82
N ASP A 109 -37.78 30.84 17.22
CA ASP A 109 -36.80 31.54 18.03
C ASP A 109 -36.75 31.15 19.54
N VAL A 110 -35.75 31.73 20.22
CA VAL A 110 -35.49 32.02 21.65
C VAL A 110 -34.94 30.97 22.64
N SER A 111 -33.68 31.23 23.02
CA SER A 111 -33.13 31.47 24.38
C SER A 111 -32.88 30.33 25.39
N SER A 112 -31.59 30.19 25.72
CA SER A 112 -30.97 30.00 27.06
C SER A 112 -31.30 28.77 27.92
N LEU A 113 -30.30 27.95 28.26
CA LEU A 113 -29.65 27.89 29.59
C LEU A 113 -28.66 26.71 29.74
N VAL A 114 -27.84 26.85 30.78
CA VAL A 114 -26.49 26.30 31.07
C VAL A 114 -26.52 25.01 31.91
N SER A 115 -25.45 24.20 31.86
CA SER A 115 -24.68 23.57 32.99
C SER A 115 -24.17 22.16 32.61
N ALA A 116 -22.86 21.88 32.47
CA ALA A 116 -21.73 21.79 33.42
C ALA A 116 -21.41 20.33 33.82
N ILE A 117 -20.13 19.91 33.75
CA ILE A 117 -19.37 19.17 34.78
C ILE A 117 -17.87 19.14 34.38
N SER A 118 -17.06 19.48 35.38
CA SER A 118 -15.61 19.70 35.42
C SER A 118 -14.77 18.42 35.47
N ILE A 119 -13.46 18.50 35.16
CA ILE A 119 -12.39 17.88 35.97
C ILE A 119 -11.17 18.82 36.01
N ASP A 120 -10.69 19.01 37.24
CA ASP A 120 -9.63 19.86 37.74
C ASP A 120 -8.26 19.16 37.70
N SER A 121 -7.15 19.91 37.62
CA SER A 121 -5.82 19.53 38.14
C SER A 121 -4.83 20.69 37.94
N ASP A 122 -4.83 21.55 38.94
CA ASP A 122 -3.75 22.29 39.61
C ASP A 122 -2.40 22.61 38.92
N SER A 123 -1.98 23.84 39.17
CA SER A 123 -0.71 24.54 38.86
C SER A 123 0.33 24.28 39.99
N PRO A 124 1.55 24.91 40.09
CA PRO A 124 2.02 26.11 39.39
C PRO A 124 3.50 26.16 38.94
N SER A 125 3.77 27.15 38.07
CA SER A 125 5.08 27.77 37.78
C SER A 125 5.60 28.61 38.97
N PRO A 126 6.79 29.25 38.87
CA PRO A 126 6.76 30.66 38.45
C PRO A 126 7.95 31.19 37.62
N LEU A 127 7.60 32.18 36.78
CA LEU A 127 8.25 33.46 36.39
C LEU A 127 9.72 33.49 35.89
N SER A 128 9.97 33.89 34.63
CA SER A 128 10.12 35.29 34.09
C SER A 128 11.57 35.80 34.22
N THR A 129 12.25 36.38 33.22
CA THR A 129 11.91 37.61 32.47
C THR A 129 12.82 37.79 31.22
N SER A 130 12.36 38.69 30.35
CA SER A 130 12.90 39.23 29.08
C SER A 130 14.22 40.02 29.13
N GLY A 131 14.97 40.05 28.01
CA GLY A 131 15.95 41.12 27.70
C GLY A 131 16.68 40.95 26.35
N THR A 132 16.59 41.95 25.47
CA THR A 132 17.17 42.07 24.10
C THR A 132 18.59 42.70 24.13
N PRO A 133 19.44 42.63 23.06
CA PRO A 133 20.92 42.75 23.07
C PRO A 133 21.45 44.16 22.70
N PRO A 134 22.77 44.48 22.80
CA PRO A 134 23.75 44.41 21.66
C PRO A 134 25.26 44.38 22.11
N PRO A 135 26.32 44.77 21.34
CA PRO A 135 26.68 44.69 19.91
C PRO A 135 28.03 43.95 19.63
N ARG A 136 28.44 43.87 18.35
CA ARG A 136 29.70 43.30 17.80
C ARG A 136 30.86 44.31 17.76
N THR A 137 32.12 43.81 17.74
CA THR A 137 33.31 44.32 17.00
C THR A 137 34.50 43.33 17.08
N PRO A 138 35.58 43.46 16.25
CA PRO A 138 36.09 42.32 15.48
C PRO A 138 37.56 41.90 15.76
N ASP A 139 37.97 40.85 15.03
CA ASP A 139 39.33 40.44 14.64
C ASP A 139 40.32 39.91 15.70
N SER A 140 40.66 38.62 15.59
CA SER A 140 42.05 38.18 15.57
C SER A 140 42.17 36.76 15.00
N MET A 141 42.78 36.65 13.81
CA MET A 141 43.36 35.41 13.32
C MET A 141 44.52 35.04 14.25
N ASN A 142 44.53 33.81 14.80
CA ASN A 142 45.76 33.15 15.19
C ASN A 142 45.70 31.68 14.79
N SER A 143 46.67 31.31 13.97
CA SER A 143 46.91 29.98 13.45
C SER A 143 47.54 29.06 14.50
N ALA A 144 47.14 27.80 14.41
CA ALA A 144 47.89 26.58 14.73
C ALA A 144 48.24 26.29 16.20
N THR A 145 47.59 25.29 16.78
CA THR A 145 48.21 24.00 17.14
C THR A 145 47.08 22.96 17.31
N LEU A 146 47.03 21.95 16.44
CA LEU A 146 46.13 20.81 16.62
C LEU A 146 46.68 19.94 17.75
N GLN A 147 46.14 20.09 18.96
CA GLN A 147 46.21 19.04 19.98
C GLN A 147 45.24 17.94 19.55
N ILE A 148 45.80 16.86 19.01
CA ILE A 148 45.09 15.59 18.81
C ILE A 148 44.95 14.96 20.19
N ASP A 149 43.95 15.39 20.95
CA ASP A 149 43.44 14.61 22.07
C ASP A 149 41.99 15.01 22.30
N GLN A 150 41.10 14.02 22.31
CA GLN A 150 39.63 14.10 22.48
C GLN A 150 38.79 14.41 21.23
N LEU A 151 38.58 13.36 20.42
CA LEU A 151 37.32 13.19 19.69
C LEU A 151 36.96 11.71 19.68
N VAL A 152 36.63 11.18 20.86
CA VAL A 152 35.76 10.00 20.94
C VAL A 152 34.36 10.55 20.80
N ASP A 153 33.95 10.76 19.54
CA ASP A 153 32.58 11.15 19.22
C ASP A 153 31.66 10.09 19.83
N HIS A 154 30.81 10.49 20.77
CA HIS A 154 29.72 9.66 21.21
C HIS A 154 28.87 9.39 19.98
N VAL A 155 29.01 8.20 19.37
CA VAL A 155 28.09 7.70 18.36
C VAL A 155 26.76 7.50 19.07
N GLN A 156 25.99 8.57 19.16
CA GLN A 156 24.65 8.55 19.71
C GLN A 156 23.81 7.74 18.72
N ALA A 157 23.26 6.62 19.19
CA ALA A 157 22.31 5.84 18.41
C ALA A 157 21.22 6.80 17.88
N PRO A 158 20.79 6.63 16.61
CA PRO A 158 19.71 7.45 16.08
C PRO A 158 18.52 7.37 17.03
N PRO A 159 17.82 8.50 17.27
CA PRO A 159 16.66 8.51 18.15
C PRO A 159 15.68 7.42 17.70
N PRO A 160 15.01 6.73 18.64
CA PRO A 160 14.00 5.74 18.28
C PRO A 160 13.00 6.40 17.33
N TYR A 161 12.80 5.79 16.16
CA TYR A 161 11.83 6.28 15.20
C TYR A 161 10.50 6.46 15.93
N PRO A 162 9.86 7.65 15.89
CA PRO A 162 8.56 7.82 16.49
C PRO A 162 7.63 6.74 15.95
N HIS A 163 6.87 6.09 16.84
CA HIS A 163 5.82 5.15 16.45
C HIS A 163 4.70 5.93 15.78
N ALA A 164 4.92 6.38 14.54
CA ALA A 164 3.85 6.73 13.66
C ALA A 164 3.01 5.47 13.51
N VAL A 165 1.72 5.56 13.84
CA VAL A 165 0.73 4.58 13.42
C VAL A 165 1.05 4.28 11.95
N PRO A 166 1.37 3.04 11.54
CA PRO A 166 1.76 2.84 10.16
C PRO A 166 0.58 3.29 9.31
N ALA A 167 0.75 4.36 8.53
CA ALA A 167 -0.23 4.64 7.48
C ALA A 167 -0.29 3.36 6.64
N SER A 168 -1.50 2.91 6.30
CA SER A 168 -1.68 1.64 5.60
C SER A 168 -0.73 1.57 4.40
N LYS A 169 0.29 0.71 4.51
CA LYS A 169 1.21 0.42 3.41
C LYS A 169 0.57 -0.67 2.58
N TRP A 170 0.79 -0.63 1.28
CA TRP A 170 0.36 -1.73 0.43
C TRP A 170 1.34 -1.94 -0.70
N ILE A 171 1.30 -3.14 -1.26
CA ILE A 171 2.13 -3.52 -2.39
C ILE A 171 1.30 -4.39 -3.33
N LYS A 172 1.42 -4.14 -4.63
CA LYS A 172 0.84 -4.99 -5.67
C LYS A 172 1.94 -5.55 -6.57
N LEU A 173 1.76 -6.79 -7.00
CA LEU A 173 2.59 -7.53 -7.93
C LEU A 173 1.71 -8.05 -9.06
N SER A 174 1.98 -7.60 -10.29
CA SER A 174 0.93 -7.54 -11.31
C SER A 174 1.43 -7.81 -12.72
N LEU A 175 0.56 -8.42 -13.51
CA LEU A 175 0.65 -8.44 -14.96
C LEU A 175 0.01 -7.13 -15.44
N GLU A 176 0.75 -6.31 -16.18
CA GLU A 176 0.31 -4.98 -16.57
C GLU A 176 0.65 -4.67 -18.03
N LEU A 177 -0.26 -4.03 -18.76
CA LEU A 177 0.02 -3.52 -20.09
C LEU A 177 0.74 -2.18 -19.97
N SER A 178 1.94 -2.07 -20.53
CA SER A 178 2.60 -0.79 -20.68
C SER A 178 3.43 -0.72 -21.94
N SER A 179 3.45 0.43 -22.60
CA SER A 179 4.20 0.68 -23.83
C SER A 179 3.93 -0.37 -24.91
N ASN A 180 2.67 -0.80 -25.01
CA ASN A 180 2.25 -1.88 -25.91
C ASN A 180 3.00 -3.21 -25.68
N ALA A 181 3.34 -3.56 -24.44
CA ALA A 181 3.82 -4.90 -24.10
C ALA A 181 3.37 -5.31 -22.68
N PRO A 182 3.16 -6.61 -22.42
CA PRO A 182 2.88 -7.09 -21.08
C PRO A 182 4.15 -7.04 -20.21
N HIS A 183 3.99 -6.58 -18.98
CA HIS A 183 5.05 -6.42 -17.99
C HIS A 183 4.68 -7.14 -16.70
N ALA A 184 5.69 -7.67 -16.00
CA ALA A 184 5.59 -7.90 -14.57
C ALA A 184 5.93 -6.59 -13.85
N THR A 185 5.01 -6.11 -13.03
CA THR A 185 5.14 -4.83 -12.33
C THR A 185 4.97 -4.99 -10.83
N ALA A 186 5.60 -4.08 -10.09
CA ALA A 186 5.44 -3.97 -8.65
C ALA A 186 5.24 -2.51 -8.27
N VAL A 187 4.21 -2.23 -7.47
CA VAL A 187 3.99 -0.92 -6.86
C VAL A 187 4.03 -1.05 -5.35
N VAL A 188 4.86 -0.25 -4.70
CA VAL A 188 4.93 -0.12 -3.24
C VAL A 188 4.35 1.24 -2.86
N ALA A 189 3.31 1.25 -2.04
CA ALA A 189 2.72 2.48 -1.51
C ALA A 189 3.04 2.67 -0.03
N THR A 190 3.64 3.81 0.28
CA THR A 190 3.98 4.28 1.62
C THR A 190 3.17 5.56 1.92
N PRO A 191 3.26 6.16 3.13
CA PRO A 191 2.67 7.48 3.36
C PRO A 191 3.24 8.60 2.48
N ASP A 192 4.34 8.38 1.75
CA ASP A 192 4.95 9.41 0.90
C ASP A 192 4.51 9.32 -0.57
N GLY A 193 3.89 8.21 -0.97
CA GLY A 193 3.48 7.96 -2.35
C GLY A 193 3.64 6.51 -2.78
N ALA A 194 3.29 6.25 -4.03
CA ALA A 194 3.54 4.99 -4.71
C ALA A 194 4.84 5.03 -5.53
N ASP A 195 5.64 3.98 -5.43
CA ASP A 195 6.84 3.72 -6.22
C ASP A 195 6.61 2.49 -7.10
N TRP A 196 6.76 2.64 -8.42
CA TRP A 196 6.49 1.63 -9.44
C TRP A 196 7.76 1.17 -10.14
N SER A 197 7.84 -0.13 -10.39
CA SER A 197 8.89 -0.79 -11.16
C SER A 197 8.30 -1.81 -12.11
N ALA A 198 8.88 -1.97 -13.29
CA ALA A 198 8.39 -2.87 -14.33
C ALA A 198 9.53 -3.62 -15.03
N THR A 199 9.24 -4.83 -15.49
CA THR A 199 10.08 -5.57 -16.43
C THR A 199 9.21 -6.24 -17.49
N THR A 200 9.61 -6.14 -18.75
CA THR A 200 8.83 -6.70 -19.86
C THR A 200 8.82 -8.22 -19.79
N LEU A 201 7.66 -8.85 -19.98
CA LEU A 201 7.57 -10.30 -19.98
C LEU A 201 8.14 -10.87 -21.29
N PRO A 202 9.16 -11.75 -21.23
CA PRO A 202 9.77 -12.32 -22.43
C PRO A 202 8.79 -13.27 -23.13
N GLY A 203 8.84 -13.28 -24.46
CA GLY A 203 8.07 -14.23 -25.28
C GLY A 203 6.56 -13.94 -25.38
N GLN A 204 6.09 -12.80 -24.85
CA GLN A 204 4.67 -12.43 -24.81
C GLN A 204 4.30 -11.32 -25.80
N GLY A 205 5.20 -11.02 -26.76
CA GLY A 205 5.00 -10.09 -27.86
C GLY A 205 5.00 -8.60 -27.47
N ARG A 206 5.39 -7.74 -28.42
CA ARG A 206 5.10 -6.30 -28.40
C ARG A 206 3.97 -6.07 -29.41
N PHE A 207 2.94 -5.33 -29.02
CA PHE A 207 1.79 -5.08 -29.89
C PHE A 207 2.16 -4.03 -30.96
N GLU A 208 2.61 -4.48 -32.13
CA GLU A 208 3.06 -3.60 -33.23
C GLU A 208 1.93 -2.75 -33.85
N ASN A 209 0.66 -3.19 -33.78
CA ASN A 209 -0.50 -2.51 -34.38
C ASN A 209 -1.62 -2.21 -33.35
N GLY A 210 -1.26 -2.03 -32.08
CA GLY A 210 -2.22 -1.90 -30.96
C GLY A 210 -2.62 -3.25 -30.36
N PRO A 211 -3.33 -3.24 -29.21
CA PRO A 211 -3.63 -4.41 -28.38
C PRO A 211 -4.73 -5.29 -29.00
N ALA A 212 -4.47 -5.81 -30.19
CA ALA A 212 -5.27 -6.87 -30.79
C ALA A 212 -4.52 -8.18 -30.57
N PHE A 213 -4.95 -8.96 -29.57
CA PHE A 213 -4.47 -10.34 -29.45
C PHE A 213 -4.93 -11.13 -30.68
N PRO A 214 -4.02 -11.80 -31.41
CA PRO A 214 -4.43 -12.85 -32.34
C PRO A 214 -4.94 -14.04 -31.52
N ASP A 215 -6.22 -13.98 -31.14
CA ASP A 215 -7.20 -15.00 -30.73
C ASP A 215 -6.75 -16.32 -30.05
N SER A 216 -5.53 -16.45 -29.50
CA SER A 216 -5.08 -17.74 -28.96
C SER A 216 -4.11 -17.74 -27.77
N THR A 217 -3.48 -16.62 -27.40
CA THR A 217 -2.65 -16.59 -26.17
C THR A 217 -2.82 -15.30 -25.40
N ARG A 218 -3.62 -15.38 -24.33
CA ARG A 218 -3.67 -14.36 -23.28
C ARG A 218 -2.33 -14.31 -22.56
N PRO A 219 -1.78 -13.13 -22.27
CA PRO A 219 -0.59 -13.02 -21.47
C PRO A 219 -0.85 -13.58 -20.09
N ALA A 220 0.16 -14.21 -19.52
CA ALA A 220 0.04 -14.89 -18.25
C ALA A 220 1.37 -14.92 -17.49
N MET A 221 1.29 -14.91 -16.17
CA MET A 221 2.43 -15.12 -15.30
C MET A 221 1.99 -15.69 -13.95
N SER A 222 2.89 -16.43 -13.31
CA SER A 222 2.79 -16.72 -11.88
C SER A 222 3.57 -15.67 -11.10
N ALA A 223 3.10 -15.34 -9.91
CA ALA A 223 3.64 -14.31 -9.04
C ALA A 223 3.70 -14.82 -7.60
N THR A 224 4.84 -14.65 -6.93
CA THR A 224 5.02 -15.12 -5.55
C THR A 224 5.76 -14.09 -4.68
N PRO A 225 5.03 -13.26 -3.91
CA PRO A 225 5.62 -12.50 -2.81
C PRO A 225 6.02 -13.43 -1.66
N ALA A 226 7.23 -13.24 -1.11
CA ALA A 226 7.74 -14.00 0.04
C ALA A 226 8.37 -13.07 1.09
N ARG A 227 8.02 -13.26 2.35
CA ARG A 227 8.59 -12.53 3.49
C ARG A 227 9.95 -13.11 3.87
N LEU A 228 10.93 -12.23 4.07
CA LEU A 228 12.24 -12.55 4.62
C LEU A 228 12.58 -11.55 5.73
N GLY A 229 12.44 -11.98 6.99
CA GLY A 229 12.54 -11.07 8.14
C GLY A 229 11.47 -9.98 8.06
N ASP A 230 11.89 -8.72 8.04
CA ASP A 230 11.00 -7.55 7.83
C ASP A 230 10.92 -7.09 6.37
N ALA A 231 11.63 -7.76 5.46
CA ALA A 231 11.58 -7.50 4.03
C ALA A 231 10.51 -8.35 3.33
N LEU A 232 10.12 -7.89 2.15
CA LEU A 232 9.26 -8.60 1.22
C LEU A 232 9.96 -8.70 -0.14
N TRP A 233 10.12 -9.91 -0.64
CA TRP A 233 10.73 -10.20 -1.93
C TRP A 233 9.66 -10.62 -2.92
N LEU A 234 9.74 -10.07 -4.12
CA LEU A 234 8.78 -10.30 -5.20
C LEU A 234 9.43 -11.09 -6.32
N TRP A 235 8.80 -12.19 -6.69
CA TRP A 235 9.22 -13.06 -7.78
C TRP A 235 8.08 -13.27 -8.76
N TYR A 236 8.42 -13.50 -10.03
CA TYR A 236 7.45 -13.84 -11.06
C TYR A 236 8.00 -14.94 -11.98
N GLN A 237 7.11 -15.61 -12.69
CA GLN A 237 7.44 -16.60 -13.71
C GLN A 237 6.54 -16.35 -14.93
N PRO A 238 7.09 -15.99 -16.10
CA PRO A 238 6.29 -15.82 -17.32
C PRO A 238 5.69 -17.15 -17.78
N LEU A 239 4.46 -17.09 -18.33
CA LEU A 239 3.73 -18.24 -18.85
C LEU A 239 3.30 -18.01 -20.32
N PRO A 240 3.55 -18.97 -21.24
CA PRO A 240 4.28 -20.21 -21.00
C PRO A 240 5.74 -19.95 -20.64
N ALA A 241 6.33 -20.87 -19.88
CA ALA A 241 7.73 -20.77 -19.51
C ALA A 241 8.60 -20.63 -20.77
N PRO A 242 9.56 -19.69 -20.80
CA PRO A 242 10.40 -19.47 -21.96
C PRO A 242 11.22 -20.74 -22.25
N ALA A 243 11.41 -21.03 -23.53
CA ALA A 243 12.32 -22.08 -23.97
C ALA A 243 13.75 -21.73 -23.54
N GLY A 244 14.44 -22.66 -22.88
CA GLY A 244 15.78 -22.41 -22.38
C GLY A 244 16.27 -23.47 -21.41
N PRO A 245 17.47 -23.29 -20.82
CA PRO A 245 18.08 -24.27 -19.93
C PRO A 245 17.41 -24.37 -18.55
N ARG A 246 16.62 -23.36 -18.14
CA ARG A 246 15.87 -23.34 -16.88
C ARG A 246 14.41 -22.91 -17.12
N PRO A 247 13.61 -23.71 -17.85
CA PRO A 247 12.22 -23.39 -18.12
C PRO A 247 11.44 -23.43 -16.80
N GLY A 248 10.68 -22.37 -16.53
CA GLY A 248 9.87 -22.27 -15.31
C GLY A 248 10.66 -21.89 -14.06
N GLU A 249 11.84 -21.29 -14.22
CA GLU A 249 12.54 -20.68 -13.10
C GLU A 249 11.88 -19.36 -12.68
N TRP A 250 11.75 -19.15 -11.37
CA TRP A 250 11.31 -17.89 -10.78
C TRP A 250 12.35 -16.79 -11.00
N VAL A 251 11.91 -15.66 -11.55
CA VAL A 251 12.72 -14.47 -11.74
C VAL A 251 12.44 -13.47 -10.63
N LYS A 252 13.48 -12.93 -10.00
CA LYS A 252 13.34 -11.90 -8.97
C LYS A 252 12.95 -10.59 -9.62
N LEU A 253 11.85 -9.99 -9.18
CA LEU A 253 11.42 -8.67 -9.65
C LEU A 253 11.94 -7.55 -8.76
N ARG A 254 11.73 -7.67 -7.44
CA ARG A 254 11.99 -6.57 -6.51
C ARG A 254 12.24 -7.07 -5.10
N GLU A 255 13.09 -6.34 -4.38
CA GLU A 255 13.26 -6.45 -2.94
C GLU A 255 12.74 -5.18 -2.27
N VAL A 256 11.90 -5.35 -1.25
CA VAL A 256 11.35 -4.24 -0.47
C VAL A 256 11.75 -4.43 0.99
N THR A 257 12.75 -3.68 1.42
CA THR A 257 13.22 -3.70 2.81
C THR A 257 12.20 -3.05 3.73
N TRP A 258 12.06 -3.56 4.96
CA TRP A 258 11.26 -2.97 6.04
C TRP A 258 9.74 -2.87 5.76
N PHE A 259 9.23 -3.59 4.77
CA PHE A 259 7.80 -3.61 4.47
C PHE A 259 6.95 -4.00 5.70
N PHE A 260 7.40 -5.02 6.45
CA PHE A 260 6.72 -5.50 7.66
C PHE A 260 7.19 -4.82 8.95
N PHE A 261 8.17 -3.92 8.90
CA PHE A 261 8.64 -3.22 10.09
C PHE A 261 7.53 -2.36 10.68
N GLY A 262 7.31 -2.51 11.99
CA GLY A 262 6.23 -1.84 12.72
C GLY A 262 4.81 -2.33 12.37
N VAL A 263 4.67 -3.43 11.63
CA VAL A 263 3.37 -3.98 11.23
C VAL A 263 3.07 -5.26 12.01
N GLU A 264 1.93 -5.27 12.68
CA GLU A 264 1.44 -6.47 13.38
C GLU A 264 0.94 -7.51 12.37
N ASP A 265 1.29 -8.79 12.56
CA ASP A 265 0.93 -9.86 11.61
C ASP A 265 -0.59 -9.98 11.39
N LYS A 266 -1.40 -9.68 12.41
CA LYS A 266 -2.88 -9.74 12.35
C LYS A 266 -3.52 -8.66 11.45
N VAL A 267 -2.77 -7.61 11.09
CA VAL A 267 -3.26 -6.55 10.19
C VAL A 267 -2.84 -6.77 8.75
N ILE A 268 -2.15 -7.88 8.45
CA ILE A 268 -1.81 -8.26 7.08
C ILE A 268 -3.02 -8.86 6.37
N ARG A 269 -3.27 -8.34 5.17
CA ARG A 269 -4.32 -8.83 4.27
C ARG A 269 -3.70 -9.13 2.92
N VAL A 270 -4.09 -10.25 2.33
CA VAL A 270 -3.61 -10.70 1.02
C VAL A 270 -4.81 -10.89 0.13
N GLY A 271 -4.74 -10.40 -1.10
CA GLY A 271 -5.83 -10.52 -2.05
C GLY A 271 -5.36 -10.50 -3.50
N VAL A 272 -6.32 -10.67 -4.38
CA VAL A 272 -6.13 -10.47 -5.82
C VAL A 272 -6.95 -9.27 -6.28
N TYR A 273 -6.53 -8.67 -7.38
CA TYR A 273 -7.18 -7.49 -7.93
C TYR A 273 -7.10 -7.49 -9.47
N ALA A 274 -7.99 -6.71 -10.07
CA ALA A 274 -7.93 -6.32 -11.47
C ALA A 274 -8.21 -4.82 -11.58
N SER A 275 -7.66 -4.15 -12.59
CA SER A 275 -7.90 -2.72 -12.83
C SER A 275 -7.79 -2.36 -14.31
N ARG A 276 -8.60 -1.40 -14.74
CA ARG A 276 -8.60 -0.82 -16.09
C ARG A 276 -8.58 0.70 -15.97
N PRO A 277 -7.40 1.33 -15.87
CA PRO A 277 -7.28 2.77 -15.68
C PRO A 277 -7.65 3.58 -16.92
N ALA A 278 -7.30 3.09 -18.11
CA ALA A 278 -7.68 3.69 -19.40
C ALA A 278 -9.05 3.16 -19.90
N SER A 279 -9.63 3.85 -20.89
CA SER A 279 -10.89 3.50 -21.55
C SER A 279 -10.89 3.84 -23.01
#